data_AF-A0A5C0DS64-F1
#
_entry.id   AF-A0A5C0DS64-F1
#
_cell.length_a   1.000
_cell.length_b   1.000
_cell.length_c   1.000
_cell.angle_alpha   90.00
_cell.angle_beta   90.00
_cell.angle_gamma   90.00
#
_symmetry.space_group_name_H-M   'P 1'
#
loop_
_entity.id
_entity.type
_entity.pdbx_description
1 polymer ?
#
loop_
_entity_poly.entity_id
_entity_poly.type
_entity_poly.pdbx_seq_one_letter_code
_entity_poly.pdbx_strand_id
1 'polypeptide(L)'
;MKKAFRKYHRIIGIIVCVPLLLTVLTGMLATVVKEWPINIGLSSRLMLEIHTGEIFHLQAIYPILNGFGLIGLLVTGMSMSGLFNQRRKPNINN
;
A
#
# COMPACT_ATOMS: atom_id res chain seq x y z
N MET A 1 12.40 1.26 22.56
CA MET A 1 12.19 1.95 21.27
C MET A 1 11.78 1.00 20.11
N LYS A 2 12.53 -0.07 19.79
CA LYS A 2 12.19 -0.99 18.66
C LYS A 2 10.81 -1.69 18.74
N LYS A 3 10.30 -1.99 19.95
CA LYS A 3 8.97 -2.63 20.12
C LYS A 3 7.80 -1.68 19.84
N ALA A 4 7.90 -0.42 20.25
CA ALA A 4 6.87 0.59 19.99
C ALA A 4 6.76 0.89 18.49
N PHE A 5 7.89 1.01 17.80
CA PHE A 5 7.94 1.23 16.35
C PHE A 5 7.23 0.11 15.57
N ARG A 6 7.44 -1.16 15.97
CA ARG A 6 6.72 -2.32 15.42
C ARG A 6 5.21 -2.27 15.68
N LYS A 7 4.78 -1.82 16.88
CA LYS A 7 3.36 -1.67 17.22
C LYS A 7 2.69 -0.60 16.34
N TYR A 8 3.32 0.58 16.20
CA TYR A 8 2.80 1.66 15.36
C TYR A 8 2.78 1.29 13.89
N HIS A 9 3.87 0.70 13.36
CA HIS A 9 3.89 0.24 11.97
C HIS A 9 2.78 -0.77 11.68
N ARG A 10 2.48 -1.70 12.61
CA ARG A 10 1.39 -2.66 12.40
C ARG A 10 0.02 -1.99 12.31
N ILE A 11 -0.26 -1.01 13.17
CA ILE A 11 -1.55 -0.29 13.18
C ILE A 11 -1.67 0.60 11.94
N ILE A 12 -0.66 1.42 11.66
CA ILE A 12 -0.62 2.30 10.49
C ILE A 12 -0.66 1.45 9.21
N GLY A 13 0.04 0.31 9.20
CA GLY A 13 0.04 -0.66 8.12
C GLY A 13 -1.34 -1.16 7.76
N ILE A 14 -2.13 -1.56 8.76
CA ILE A 14 -3.51 -2.00 8.52
C ILE A 14 -4.36 -0.86 7.93
N ILE A 15 -4.27 0.33 8.52
CA ILE A 15 -5.07 1.50 8.10
C ILE A 15 -4.72 1.93 6.66
N VAL A 16 -3.44 1.90 6.30
CA VAL A 16 -2.95 2.34 4.98
C VAL A 16 -3.06 1.23 3.93
N CYS A 17 -2.90 -0.05 4.30
CA CYS A 17 -3.04 -1.15 3.35
C CYS A 17 -4.47 -1.32 2.83
N VAL A 18 -5.50 -1.02 3.63
CA VAL A 18 -6.91 -1.11 3.18
C VAL A 18 -7.19 -0.24 1.95
N PRO A 19 -6.97 1.10 1.99
CA PRO A 19 -7.18 1.95 0.83
C PRO A 19 -6.21 1.64 -0.31
N LEU A 20 -4.97 1.24 -0.02
CA LEU A 20 -4.02 0.81 -1.05
C LEU A 20 -4.52 -0.42 -1.82
N LEU A 21 -4.98 -1.45 -1.11
CA LEU A 21 -5.54 -2.65 -1.74
C LEU A 21 -6.74 -2.29 -2.61
N LEU A 22 -7.63 -1.42 -2.11
CA LEU A 22 -8.76 -0.94 -2.87
C LEU A 22 -8.29 -0.24 -4.16
N THR A 23 -7.30 0.67 -4.08
CA THR A 23 -6.78 1.35 -5.29
C THR A 23 -6.12 0.41 -6.28
N VAL A 24 -5.37 -0.59 -5.82
CA VAL A 24 -4.74 -1.58 -6.71
C VAL A 24 -5.81 -2.43 -7.39
N LEU A 25 -6.79 -2.92 -6.64
CA LEU A 25 -7.88 -3.73 -7.18
C LEU A 25 -8.71 -2.96 -8.19
N THR A 26 -9.13 -1.73 -7.86
CA THR A 26 -9.93 -0.91 -8.78
C THR A 26 -9.14 -0.44 -9.99
N GLY A 27 -7.84 -0.16 -9.84
CA GLY A 27 -6.95 0.16 -10.96
C GLY A 27 -6.81 -1.03 -11.92
N MET A 28 -6.54 -2.23 -11.38
CA MET A 28 -6.48 -3.45 -12.18
C MET A 28 -7.80 -3.76 -12.88
N LEU A 29 -8.92 -3.67 -12.16
CA LEU A 29 -10.26 -3.89 -12.71
C LEU A 29 -10.62 -2.83 -13.77
N ALA A 30 -10.25 -1.57 -13.57
CA ALA A 30 -10.45 -0.52 -14.57
C ALA A 30 -9.73 -0.85 -15.88
N THR A 31 -8.46 -1.29 -15.80
CA THR A 31 -7.68 -1.74 -16.96
C THR A 31 -8.32 -2.95 -17.63
N VAL A 32 -8.72 -3.97 -16.86
CA VAL A 32 -9.39 -5.16 -17.38
C VAL A 32 -10.69 -4.81 -18.10
N VAL A 33 -11.55 -3.99 -17.51
CA VAL A 33 -12.82 -3.58 -18.13
C VAL A 33 -12.58 -2.78 -19.41
N LYS A 34 -11.53 -1.95 -19.43
CA LYS A 34 -11.25 -1.04 -20.55
C LYS A 34 -10.55 -1.73 -21.72
N GLU A 35 -9.58 -2.60 -21.44
CA GLU A 35 -8.68 -3.17 -22.44
C GLU A 35 -9.10 -4.58 -22.88
N TRP A 36 -9.81 -5.31 -22.03
CA TRP A 36 -10.25 -6.66 -22.35
C TRP A 36 -11.67 -6.66 -22.93
N PRO A 37 -11.95 -7.51 -23.95
CA PRO A 37 -13.25 -7.57 -24.63
C PRO A 37 -14.31 -8.31 -23.77
N ILE A 38 -14.29 -8.10 -22.46
CA ILE A 38 -15.20 -8.74 -21.50
C ILE A 38 -16.23 -7.69 -21.08
N ASN A 39 -17.44 -7.82 -21.60
CA ASN A 39 -18.54 -6.94 -21.21
C ASN A 39 -19.14 -7.39 -19.87
N ILE A 40 -18.45 -7.09 -18.78
CA ILE A 40 -18.90 -7.42 -17.42
C ILE A 40 -19.98 -6.45 -16.89
N GLY A 41 -20.49 -5.53 -17.71
CA GLY A 41 -21.51 -4.54 -17.31
C GLY A 41 -21.03 -3.52 -16.27
N LEU A 42 -19.75 -3.55 -15.89
CA LEU A 42 -19.13 -2.59 -14.99
C LEU A 42 -18.54 -1.44 -15.79
N SER A 43 -18.74 -0.22 -15.33
CA SER A 43 -18.16 0.97 -15.97
C SER A 43 -16.74 1.21 -15.48
N SER A 44 -15.78 1.36 -16.39
CA SER A 44 -14.40 1.79 -16.06
C SER A 44 -14.40 3.13 -15.32
N ARG A 45 -15.39 3.99 -15.57
CA ARG A 45 -15.52 5.29 -14.89
C ARG A 45 -15.82 5.12 -13.40
N LEU A 46 -16.76 4.23 -13.04
CA LEU A 46 -17.06 3.92 -11.64
C LEU A 46 -15.85 3.32 -10.92
N MET A 47 -15.10 2.46 -11.59
CA MET A 47 -13.84 1.91 -11.06
C MET A 47 -12.83 3.02 -10.76
N LEU A 48 -12.69 3.99 -11.68
CA LEU A 48 -11.79 5.13 -11.50
C LEU A 48 -12.25 6.09 -10.41
N GLU A 49 -13.56 6.34 -10.28
CA GLU A 49 -14.11 7.18 -9.20
C GLU A 49 -13.86 6.57 -7.81
N ILE A 50 -13.94 5.24 -7.70
CA ILE A 50 -13.58 4.52 -6.47
C ILE A 50 -12.05 4.52 -6.27
N HIS A 51 -11.27 4.36 -7.34
CA HIS A 51 -9.79 4.38 -7.31
C HIS A 51 -9.24 5.73 -6.83
N THR A 52 -9.80 6.85 -7.29
CA THR A 52 -9.37 8.19 -6.89
C THR A 52 -9.97 8.62 -5.56
N GLY A 53 -11.05 7.96 -5.10
CA GLY A 53 -11.83 8.43 -3.95
C GLY A 53 -12.71 9.64 -4.29
N GLU A 54 -12.99 9.87 -5.57
CA GLU A 54 -13.91 10.90 -6.06
C GLU A 54 -15.32 10.73 -5.49
N ILE A 55 -15.75 9.48 -5.24
CA ILE A 55 -17.02 9.15 -4.57
C ILE A 55 -17.19 9.82 -3.19
N PHE A 56 -16.09 10.19 -2.53
CA PHE A 56 -16.09 10.88 -1.24
C PHE A 56 -15.50 12.29 -1.34
N HIS A 57 -15.38 12.86 -2.55
CA HIS A 57 -14.72 14.15 -2.82
C HIS A 57 -13.26 14.23 -2.32
N LEU A 58 -12.59 13.09 -2.19
CA LEU A 58 -11.24 12.98 -1.63
C LEU A 58 -10.16 12.85 -2.71
N GLN A 59 -10.50 13.02 -3.99
CA GLN A 59 -9.63 12.85 -5.15
C GLN A 59 -8.27 13.57 -5.10
N ALA A 60 -8.18 14.69 -4.39
CA ALA A 60 -6.93 15.43 -4.23
C ALA A 60 -6.05 14.87 -3.10
N ILE A 61 -6.65 14.36 -2.03
CA ILE A 61 -5.95 13.98 -0.80
C ILE A 61 -5.71 12.47 -0.74
N TYR A 62 -6.66 11.67 -1.21
CA TYR A 62 -6.63 10.22 -1.12
C TYR A 62 -5.43 9.59 -1.85
N PRO A 63 -5.10 9.95 -3.11
CA PRO A 63 -3.90 9.44 -3.77
C PRO A 63 -2.62 9.85 -3.05
N ILE A 64 -2.58 11.06 -2.50
CA ILE A 64 -1.42 11.58 -1.75
C ILE A 64 -1.23 10.78 -0.46
N LEU A 65 -2.29 10.55 0.30
CA LEU A 65 -2.25 9.72 1.53
C LEU A 65 -1.83 8.29 1.23
N ASN A 66 -2.32 7.69 0.14
CA ASN A 66 -1.90 6.36 -0.28
C ASN A 66 -0.41 6.33 -0.65
N GLY A 67 0.08 7.32 -1.41
CA GLY A 67 1.49 7.43 -1.78
C GLY A 67 2.42 7.59 -0.57
N PHE A 68 2.15 8.57 0.29
CA PHE A 68 2.94 8.79 1.51
C PHE A 68 2.83 7.60 2.48
N GLY A 69 1.64 7.03 2.61
CA GLY A 69 1.42 5.85 3.43
C GLY A 69 2.25 4.66 2.96
N LEU A 70 2.23 4.37 1.65
CA LEU A 70 3.03 3.30 1.06
C LEU A 70 4.53 3.53 1.28
N ILE A 71 5.04 4.73 1.01
CA ILE A 71 6.45 5.08 1.22
C ILE A 71 6.81 4.89 2.70
N GLY A 72 5.98 5.38 3.62
CA GLY A 72 6.17 5.23 5.05
C GLY A 72 6.22 3.77 5.47
N LEU A 73 5.29 2.94 4.99
CA LEU A 73 5.27 1.50 5.26
C LEU A 73 6.49 0.79 4.69
N LEU A 74 6.92 1.12 3.48
CA LEU A 74 8.11 0.53 2.87
C LEU A 74 9.37 0.87 3.66
N VAL A 75 9.61 2.15 3.94
CA VAL A 75 10.80 2.61 4.69
C VAL A 75 10.83 1.99 6.09
N THR A 76 9.71 2.03 6.80
CA THR A 76 9.63 1.49 8.16
C THR A 76 9.69 -0.04 8.18
N GLY A 77 9.05 -0.71 7.23
CA GLY A 77 9.11 -2.16 7.04
C GLY A 77 10.53 -2.66 6.74
N MET A 78 11.23 -2.01 5.80
CA MET A 78 12.62 -2.34 5.46
C MET A 78 13.58 -2.10 6.64
N SER A 79 13.37 -1.03 7.41
CA SER A 79 14.16 -0.78 8.63
C SER A 79 14.01 -1.89 9.66
N MET A 80 12.85 -2.54 9.74
CA MET A 80 12.54 -3.59 10.72
C MET A 80 12.81 -5.02 10.23
N SER A 81 12.78 -5.27 8.92
CA SER A 81 12.98 -6.59 8.33
C SER A 81 14.40 -7.12 8.46
N GLY A 82 15.35 -6.27 8.86
CA GLY A 82 16.74 -6.67 9.04
C GLY A 82 17.47 -6.88 7.71
N LEU A 83 16.92 -6.43 6.57
CA LEU A 83 17.62 -6.45 5.27
C LEU A 83 18.98 -5.74 5.33
N PHE A 84 19.11 -4.72 6.18
CA PHE A 84 20.36 -3.99 6.42
C PHE A 84 21.22 -4.57 7.55
N ASN A 85 20.76 -5.62 8.24
CA ASN A 85 21.48 -6.22 9.34
C ASN A 85 22.49 -7.25 8.80
N GLN A 86 23.54 -6.72 8.17
CA GLN A 86 24.66 -7.47 7.65
C GLN A 86 25.32 -8.26 8.79
N ARG A 87 25.20 -9.59 8.69
CA ARG A 87 25.92 -10.65 9.41
C ARG A 87 26.91 -10.15 10.48
N ARG A 88 26.48 -10.10 11.74
CA ARG A 88 27.42 -10.27 12.86
C ARG A 88 27.91 -11.71 12.77
N LYS A 89 29.09 -11.93 12.16
CA LYS A 89 29.84 -13.18 12.27
C LYS A 89 29.92 -13.52 13.77
N PRO A 90 29.56 -14.74 14.21
CA PRO A 90 29.92 -15.16 15.55
C PRO A 90 31.45 -15.13 15.62
N ASN A 91 31.99 -14.34 16.54
CA ASN A 91 33.40 -14.37 16.85
C ASN A 91 33.65 -15.70 17.56
N ILE A 92 34.11 -16.72 16.81
CA ILE A 92 34.50 -18.02 17.36
C ILE A 92 35.92 -17.87 17.88
N ASN A 93 36.08 -17.30 19.07
CA ASN A 93 37.34 -17.34 19.79
C ASN A 93 37.10 -17.83 21.22
N ASN A 94 37.80 -18.92 21.55
CA ASN A 94 38.02 -19.63 22.81
C ASN A 94 37.16 -20.86 23.04
#